data_AF-A0A2E5ZU05-F1
#
_entry.id   AF-A0A2E5ZU05-F1
#
_cell.length_a   1.000
_cell.length_b   1.000
_cell.length_c   1.000
_cell.angle_alpha   90.00
_cell.angle_beta   90.00
_cell.angle_gamma   90.00
#
_symmetry.space_group_name_H-M   'P 1'
#
loop_
_entity.id
_entity.type
_entity.pdbx_description
1 polymer ?
#
loop_
_entity_poly.entity_id
_entity_poly.type
_entity_poly.pdbx_seq_one_letter_code
_entity_poly.pdbx_strand_id
1 'polypeptide(L)'
;MNKEKKRESLSYLLEAANKIFGEKKLLEMLVSEGAPKDKNLKEIVNDEKLRFLHLTMALKNSDIFLDHLQTRLKEMSAIAKIIEVGNSELIDKWLSDECKPCLVEHVIEGYDEIYKILIELDDRLLWHGWPLIGKLHDPIE
;
A
#
# COMPACT_ATOMS: atom_id res chain seq x y z
N MET A 1 0.97 -11.08 -18.67
CA MET A 1 1.94 -11.46 -17.63
C MET A 1 2.11 -12.97 -17.62
N ASN A 2 3.33 -13.51 -17.51
CA ASN A 2 3.54 -14.96 -17.42
C ASN A 2 3.07 -15.49 -16.04
N LYS A 3 2.84 -16.80 -15.92
CA LYS A 3 2.33 -17.42 -14.68
C LYS A 3 3.28 -17.19 -13.49
N GLU A 4 4.58 -17.18 -13.74
CA GLU A 4 5.61 -16.99 -12.71
C GLU A 4 5.58 -15.58 -12.13
N LYS A 5 5.62 -14.52 -12.96
CA LYS A 5 5.53 -13.14 -12.48
C LYS A 5 4.20 -12.88 -11.76
N LYS A 6 3.09 -13.46 -12.24
CA LYS A 6 1.80 -13.39 -11.52
C LYS A 6 1.94 -13.91 -10.09
N ARG A 7 2.56 -15.08 -9.93
CA ARG A 7 2.76 -15.73 -8.62
C ARG A 7 3.67 -14.88 -7.73
N GLU A 8 4.79 -14.39 -8.25
CA GLU A 8 5.72 -13.54 -7.50
C GLU A 8 5.05 -12.25 -7.02
N SER A 9 4.34 -11.55 -7.90
CA SER A 9 3.61 -10.34 -7.54
C SER A 9 2.51 -10.62 -6.50
N LEU A 10 1.73 -11.70 -6.66
CA LEU A 10 0.74 -12.07 -5.65
C LEU A 10 1.40 -12.43 -4.31
N SER A 11 2.52 -13.15 -4.34
CA SER A 11 3.26 -13.50 -3.12
C SER A 11 3.71 -12.25 -2.38
N TYR A 12 4.30 -11.30 -3.10
CA TYR A 12 4.76 -10.03 -2.53
C TYR A 12 3.60 -9.24 -1.89
N LEU A 13 2.50 -9.10 -2.62
CA LEU A 13 1.34 -8.35 -2.14
C LEU A 13 0.65 -9.04 -0.95
N LEU A 14 0.55 -10.36 -0.96
CA LEU A 14 0.00 -11.13 0.15
C LEU A 14 0.88 -11.06 1.40
N GLU A 15 2.20 -11.06 1.25
CA GLU A 15 3.12 -10.87 2.37
C GLU A 15 2.94 -9.48 3.00
N ALA A 16 2.84 -8.43 2.19
CA ALA A 16 2.59 -7.08 2.66
C ALA A 16 1.24 -6.97 3.39
N ALA A 17 0.17 -7.52 2.80
CA ALA A 17 -1.15 -7.55 3.43
C ALA A 17 -1.15 -8.37 4.73
N ASN A 18 -0.38 -9.46 4.78
CA ASN A 18 -0.27 -10.31 5.97
C ASN A 18 0.35 -9.54 7.16
N LYS A 19 1.29 -8.61 6.91
CA LYS A 19 1.85 -7.74 7.95
C LYS A 19 0.81 -6.79 8.56
N ILE A 20 -0.26 -6.48 7.84
CA ILE A 20 -1.32 -5.57 8.28
C ILE A 20 -2.44 -6.34 9.01
N PHE A 21 -2.91 -7.44 8.41
CA PHE A 21 -4.11 -8.14 8.88
C PHE A 21 -3.82 -9.41 9.69
N GLY A 22 -2.63 -9.99 9.52
CA GLY A 22 -2.35 -11.37 9.94
C GLY A 22 -3.02 -12.40 9.03
N GLU A 23 -2.46 -13.62 9.02
CA GLU A 23 -2.76 -14.63 8.01
C GLU A 23 -4.24 -15.05 8.03
N LYS A 24 -4.77 -15.32 9.22
CA LYS A 24 -6.15 -15.75 9.40
C LYS A 24 -7.13 -14.74 8.81
N LYS A 25 -7.01 -13.46 9.19
CA LYS A 25 -7.93 -12.41 8.74
C LYS A 25 -7.79 -12.15 7.25
N LEU A 26 -6.56 -12.14 6.73
CA LEU A 26 -6.31 -11.96 5.31
C LEU A 26 -6.97 -13.08 4.48
N LEU A 27 -6.84 -14.34 4.90
CA LEU A 27 -7.47 -15.48 4.21
C LEU A 27 -9.00 -15.37 4.25
N GLU A 28 -9.60 -15.00 5.39
CA GLU A 28 -11.05 -14.76 5.51
C GLU A 28 -11.54 -13.68 4.53
N MET A 29 -10.78 -12.59 4.40
CA MET A 29 -11.09 -11.50 3.47
C MET A 29 -11.01 -11.97 2.02
N LEU A 30 -9.93 -12.68 1.64
CA LEU A 30 -9.77 -13.21 0.28
C LEU A 30 -10.88 -14.21 -0.09
N VAL A 31 -11.22 -15.11 0.84
CA VAL A 31 -12.29 -16.10 0.64
C VAL A 31 -13.66 -15.42 0.47
N SER A 32 -13.92 -14.33 1.19
CA SER A 32 -15.15 -13.53 1.03
C SER A 32 -15.30 -12.96 -0.38
N GLU A 33 -14.17 -12.69 -1.05
CA GLU A 33 -14.10 -12.23 -2.45
C GLU A 33 -13.99 -13.37 -3.47
N GLY A 34 -14.23 -14.62 -3.05
CA GLY A 34 -14.26 -15.79 -3.93
C GLY A 34 -12.89 -16.44 -4.18
N ALA A 35 -11.87 -16.15 -3.38
CA ALA A 35 -10.62 -16.90 -3.41
C ALA A 35 -10.82 -18.36 -2.92
N PRO A 36 -9.91 -19.28 -3.30
CA PRO A 36 -9.94 -20.67 -2.83
C PRO A 36 -9.98 -20.78 -1.29
N LYS A 37 -10.84 -21.67 -0.79
CA LYS A 37 -10.99 -21.99 0.64
C LYS A 37 -9.99 -23.06 1.08
N ASP A 38 -9.86 -23.23 2.40
CA ASP A 38 -9.11 -24.32 3.04
C ASP A 38 -7.62 -24.38 2.65
N LYS A 39 -7.01 -23.21 2.47
CA LYS A 39 -5.59 -23.04 2.12
C LYS A 39 -4.94 -22.02 3.03
N ASN A 40 -3.66 -22.23 3.33
CA ASN A 40 -2.80 -21.17 3.91
C ASN A 40 -2.23 -20.25 2.81
N LEU A 41 -1.52 -19.17 3.19
CA LEU A 41 -0.99 -18.21 2.23
C LEU A 41 0.05 -18.82 1.26
N LYS A 42 0.83 -19.81 1.71
CA LYS A 42 1.82 -20.51 0.87
C LYS A 42 1.16 -21.40 -0.18
N GLU A 43 0.02 -21.99 0.15
CA GLU A 43 -0.75 -22.84 -0.74
C GLU A 43 -1.59 -22.05 -1.73
N ILE A 44 -2.26 -20.98 -1.25
CA ILE A 44 -3.21 -20.21 -2.07
C ILE A 44 -2.51 -19.43 -3.19
N VAL A 45 -1.26 -19.00 -3.00
CA VAL A 45 -0.49 -18.27 -4.03
C VAL A 45 -0.21 -19.12 -5.27
N ASN A 46 -0.18 -20.45 -5.11
CA ASN A 46 0.01 -21.41 -6.19
C ASN A 46 -1.31 -21.85 -6.84
N ASP A 47 -2.46 -21.41 -6.32
CA ASP A 47 -3.76 -21.75 -6.90
C ASP A 47 -4.05 -20.88 -8.13
N GLU A 48 -4.33 -21.53 -9.26
CA GLU A 48 -4.63 -20.82 -10.52
C GLU A 48 -5.88 -19.92 -10.41
N LYS A 49 -6.82 -20.26 -9.52
CA LYS A 49 -8.03 -19.50 -9.25
C LYS A 49 -7.77 -18.25 -8.43
N LEU A 50 -6.64 -18.11 -7.74
CA LEU A 50 -6.30 -16.84 -7.09
C LEU A 50 -6.01 -15.77 -8.14
N ARG A 51 -6.67 -14.61 -8.01
CA ARG A 51 -6.55 -13.46 -8.92
C ARG A 51 -6.26 -12.20 -8.11
N PHE A 52 -5.58 -11.22 -8.72
CA PHE A 52 -5.38 -9.90 -8.11
C PHE A 52 -6.68 -9.26 -7.66
N LEU A 53 -7.76 -9.47 -8.44
CA LEU A 53 -9.08 -8.96 -8.11
C LEU A 53 -9.54 -9.37 -6.70
N HIS A 54 -9.24 -10.59 -6.25
CA HIS A 54 -9.65 -11.04 -4.91
C HIS A 54 -8.95 -10.22 -3.82
N LEU A 55 -7.67 -9.88 -4.03
CA LEU A 55 -6.94 -9.01 -3.10
C LEU A 55 -7.42 -7.56 -3.19
N THR A 56 -7.56 -7.01 -4.39
CA THR A 56 -7.97 -5.60 -4.54
C THR A 56 -9.39 -5.38 -4.01
N MET A 57 -10.32 -6.30 -4.24
CA MET A 57 -11.67 -6.23 -3.66
C MET A 57 -11.65 -6.40 -2.14
N ALA A 58 -10.84 -7.33 -1.62
CA ALA A 58 -10.70 -7.53 -0.18
C ALA A 58 -10.20 -6.26 0.52
N LEU A 59 -9.28 -5.52 -0.10
CA LEU A 59 -8.79 -4.25 0.40
C LEU A 59 -9.86 -3.14 0.27
N LYS A 60 -10.54 -3.03 -0.89
CA LYS A 60 -11.64 -2.07 -1.11
C LYS A 60 -12.81 -2.26 -0.15
N ASN A 61 -13.06 -3.49 0.31
CA ASN A 61 -14.14 -3.84 1.23
C ASN A 61 -13.69 -3.91 2.70
N SER A 62 -12.44 -3.53 3.00
CA SER A 62 -11.90 -3.54 4.35
C SER A 62 -11.88 -2.15 4.95
N ASP A 63 -12.80 -1.87 5.87
CA ASP A 63 -12.84 -0.58 6.57
C ASP A 63 -11.51 -0.26 7.26
N ILE A 64 -10.88 -1.27 7.87
CA ILE A 64 -9.56 -1.15 8.51
C ILE A 64 -8.51 -0.69 7.49
N PHE A 65 -8.50 -1.28 6.29
CA PHE A 65 -7.57 -0.87 5.24
C PHE A 65 -7.84 0.58 4.81
N LEU A 66 -9.11 0.90 4.56
CA LEU A 66 -9.51 2.20 4.05
C LEU A 66 -9.25 3.32 5.06
N ASP A 67 -9.45 3.09 6.36
CA ASP A 67 -9.13 4.03 7.43
C ASP A 67 -7.62 4.29 7.49
N HIS A 68 -6.82 3.23 7.41
CA HIS A 68 -5.37 3.36 7.35
C HIS A 68 -4.93 4.12 6.10
N LEU A 69 -5.49 3.79 4.94
CA LEU A 69 -5.17 4.46 3.66
C LEU A 69 -5.51 5.95 3.73
N GLN A 70 -6.69 6.30 4.23
CA GLN A 70 -7.12 7.69 4.39
C GLN A 70 -6.19 8.45 5.34
N THR A 71 -5.78 7.83 6.45
CA THR A 71 -4.83 8.42 7.40
C THR A 71 -3.49 8.68 6.75
N ARG A 72 -2.93 7.69 6.02
CA ARG A 72 -1.66 7.84 5.31
C ARG A 72 -1.72 8.89 4.21
N LEU A 73 -2.82 8.99 3.48
CA LEU A 73 -2.99 10.04 2.47
C LEU A 73 -3.07 11.45 3.09
N LYS A 74 -3.71 11.60 4.27
CA LYS A 74 -3.71 12.87 5.01
C LYS A 74 -2.30 13.27 5.43
N GLU A 75 -1.54 12.33 5.98
CA GLU A 75 -0.13 12.53 6.34
C GLU A 75 0.70 12.90 5.11
N MET A 76 0.49 12.18 3.99
CA MET A 76 1.20 12.43 2.73
C MET A 76 0.90 13.82 2.17
N SER A 77 -0.37 14.25 2.16
CA SER A 77 -0.77 15.60 1.73
C SER A 77 -0.09 16.67 2.59
N ALA A 78 -0.05 16.48 3.91
CA ALA A 78 0.64 17.40 4.81
C ALA A 78 2.15 17.46 4.54
N ILE A 79 2.81 16.31 4.32
CA ILE A 79 4.23 16.25 3.96
C ILE A 79 4.47 16.96 2.63
N ALA A 80 3.68 16.66 1.59
CA ALA A 80 3.78 17.27 0.27
C ALA A 80 3.72 18.81 0.33
N LYS A 81 2.83 19.37 1.17
CA LYS A 81 2.75 20.82 1.42
C LYS A 81 4.02 21.37 2.08
N ILE A 82 4.60 20.65 3.04
CA ILE A 82 5.81 21.07 3.75
C ILE A 82 7.04 21.04 2.83
N ILE A 83 7.18 20.00 2.02
CA ILE A 83 8.33 19.84 1.13
C ILE A 83 8.16 20.57 -0.21
N GLU A 84 6.96 21.10 -0.47
CA GLU A 84 6.56 21.78 -1.72
C GLU A 84 6.77 20.90 -2.96
N VAL A 85 6.55 19.59 -2.82
CA VAL A 85 6.66 18.62 -3.92
C VAL A 85 5.39 17.81 -4.03
N GLY A 86 5.00 17.62 -5.29
CA GLY A 86 3.79 16.92 -5.66
C GLY A 86 2.57 17.83 -5.66
N ASN A 87 1.39 17.22 -5.73
CA ASN A 87 0.09 17.88 -5.83
C ASN A 87 -0.76 17.50 -4.61
N SER A 88 -0.53 18.19 -3.50
CA SER A 88 -1.30 18.00 -2.28
C SER A 88 -2.78 18.31 -2.46
N GLU A 89 -3.14 19.23 -3.36
CA GLU A 89 -4.55 19.56 -3.65
C GLU A 89 -5.28 18.39 -4.31
N LEU A 90 -4.60 17.63 -5.16
CA LEU A 90 -5.15 16.41 -5.75
C LEU A 90 -5.39 15.34 -4.67
N ILE A 91 -4.46 15.17 -3.72
CA ILE A 91 -4.63 14.24 -2.61
C ILE A 91 -5.78 14.68 -1.68
N ASP A 92 -5.87 15.98 -1.39
CA ASP A 92 -6.97 16.54 -0.60
C ASP A 92 -8.33 16.33 -1.29
N LYS A 93 -8.37 16.43 -2.62
CA LYS A 93 -9.56 16.13 -3.41
C LYS A 93 -9.98 14.67 -3.24
N TRP A 94 -9.05 13.71 -3.39
CA TRP A 94 -9.34 12.29 -3.16
C TRP A 94 -9.88 12.04 -1.74
N LEU A 95 -9.31 12.71 -0.74
CA LEU A 95 -9.72 12.60 0.66
C LEU A 95 -11.10 13.21 0.95
N SER A 96 -11.58 14.12 0.10
CA SER A 96 -12.89 14.76 0.21
C SER A 96 -14.01 13.96 -0.44
N ASP A 97 -13.68 12.96 -1.26
CA ASP A 97 -14.69 12.14 -1.92
C ASP A 97 -15.47 11.28 -0.91
N GLU A 98 -16.81 11.29 -1.03
CA GLU A 98 -17.69 10.53 -0.12
C GLU A 98 -17.55 9.00 -0.32
N CYS A 99 -16.94 8.57 -1.42
CA CYS A 99 -16.68 7.17 -1.73
C CYS A 99 -15.36 6.68 -1.12
N LYS A 100 -15.40 6.23 0.14
CA LYS A 100 -14.22 5.69 0.83
C LYS A 100 -13.51 4.55 0.05
N PRO A 101 -14.22 3.58 -0.58
CA PRO A 101 -13.56 2.55 -1.40
C PRO A 101 -12.88 3.09 -2.67
N CYS A 102 -13.30 4.25 -3.17
CA CYS A 102 -12.70 4.90 -4.34
C CYS A 102 -11.29 5.43 -4.06
N LEU A 103 -10.92 5.63 -2.78
CA LEU A 103 -9.54 5.96 -2.39
C LEU A 103 -8.51 4.99 -2.96
N VAL A 104 -8.87 3.70 -3.09
CA VAL A 104 -7.98 2.70 -3.69
C VAL A 104 -7.75 2.97 -5.17
N GLU A 105 -8.79 3.36 -5.90
CA GLU A 105 -8.72 3.68 -7.33
C GLU A 105 -7.92 4.97 -7.54
N HIS A 106 -8.17 6.01 -6.74
CA HIS A 106 -7.40 7.24 -6.77
C HIS A 106 -5.91 7.02 -6.55
N VAL A 107 -5.53 6.16 -5.60
CA VAL A 107 -4.13 5.80 -5.32
C VAL A 107 -3.50 5.03 -6.47
N ILE A 108 -4.25 4.15 -7.14
CA ILE A 108 -3.76 3.40 -8.30
C ILE A 108 -3.56 4.34 -9.49
N GLU A 109 -4.54 5.19 -9.79
CA GLU A 109 -4.51 6.12 -10.91
C GLU A 109 -3.51 7.26 -10.71
N GLY A 110 -3.36 7.72 -9.47
CA GLY A 110 -2.44 8.77 -9.06
C GLY A 110 -1.15 8.27 -8.43
N TYR A 111 -0.76 7.02 -8.68
CA TYR A 111 0.44 6.43 -8.08
C TYR A 111 1.71 7.27 -8.32
N ASP A 112 1.86 7.85 -9.51
CA ASP A 112 2.99 8.71 -9.86
C ASP A 112 3.13 9.92 -8.93
N GLU A 113 2.00 10.47 -8.49
CA GLU A 113 1.95 11.61 -7.56
C GLU A 113 2.46 11.21 -6.18
N ILE A 114 1.97 10.08 -5.67
CA ILE A 114 2.41 9.52 -4.39
C ILE A 114 3.90 9.16 -4.45
N TYR A 115 4.34 8.55 -5.55
CA TYR A 115 5.71 8.11 -5.73
C TYR A 115 6.69 9.29 -5.79
N LYS A 116 6.31 10.39 -6.45
CA LYS A 116 7.11 11.62 -6.50
C LYS A 116 7.35 12.20 -5.11
N ILE A 117 6.33 12.24 -4.25
CA ILE A 117 6.45 12.72 -2.86
C ILE A 117 7.36 11.80 -2.05
N LEU A 118 7.23 10.47 -2.22
CA LEU A 118 8.05 9.48 -1.53
C LEU A 118 9.54 9.57 -1.90
N ILE A 119 9.86 9.75 -3.20
CA ILE A 119 11.25 9.95 -3.64
C ILE A 119 11.84 11.21 -3.01
N GLU A 120 11.13 12.34 -3.10
CA GLU A 120 11.65 13.58 -2.53
C GLU A 120 11.86 13.49 -1.02
N LEU A 121 10.94 12.81 -0.32
CA LEU A 121 11.08 12.58 1.11
C LEU A 121 12.33 11.75 1.41
N ASP A 122 12.57 10.67 0.64
CA ASP A 122 13.78 9.85 0.76
C ASP A 122 15.04 10.68 0.48
N ASP A 123 15.08 11.44 -0.62
CA ASP A 123 16.22 12.29 -0.99
C ASP A 123 16.54 13.32 0.10
N ARG A 124 15.53 13.94 0.71
CA ARG A 124 15.71 14.93 1.79
C ARG A 124 16.12 14.30 3.11
N LEU A 125 15.60 13.12 3.45
CA LEU A 125 15.99 12.38 4.64
C LEU A 125 17.41 11.79 4.51
N LEU A 126 17.78 11.37 3.30
CA LEU A 126 19.09 10.83 2.97
C LEU A 126 20.12 11.93 2.69
N TRP A 127 19.72 13.21 2.54
CA TRP A 127 20.66 14.31 2.36
C TRP A 127 21.56 14.45 3.60
N HIS A 128 22.84 14.14 3.44
CA HIS A 128 23.86 14.13 4.48
C HIS A 128 24.17 15.52 5.12
N GLY A 129 23.37 16.54 4.81
CA GLY A 129 23.51 17.92 5.29
C GLY A 129 22.72 18.24 6.56
N TRP A 130 21.91 17.32 7.10
CA TRP A 130 21.30 17.50 8.41
C TRP A 130 22.30 17.11 9.51
N PRO A 131 22.66 18.01 10.45
CA PRO A 131 23.33 17.57 11.66
C PRO A 131 22.32 16.77 12.48
N LEU A 132 22.41 15.45 12.37
CA LEU A 132 22.12 14.48 13.42
C LEU A 132 21.05 14.92 14.45
N ILE A 133 19.78 14.65 14.16
CA ILE A 133 18.93 14.10 15.23
C ILE A 133 19.25 12.60 15.29
N GLY A 134 20.37 12.29 15.93
CA GLY A 134 20.69 11.04 16.63
C GLY A 134 20.58 9.70 15.88
N LYS A 135 21.72 9.21 15.38
CA LYS A 135 22.13 7.78 15.33
C LYS A 135 21.13 6.77 14.75
N LEU A 136 20.89 6.80 13.44
CA LEU A 136 20.28 5.66 12.74
C LEU A 136 21.17 5.03 11.64
N HIS A 137 22.28 5.65 11.26
CA HIS A 137 23.14 5.14 10.18
C HIS A 137 24.63 5.40 10.41
N ASP A 138 25.16 5.01 11.57
CA ASP A 138 26.59 4.64 11.56
C ASP A 138 26.68 3.26 10.88
N PRO A 139 27.48 3.10 9.80
CA PRO A 139 27.77 1.78 9.29
C PRO A 139 28.50 1.00 10.39
N ILE A 140 28.05 -0.23 10.62
CA ILE A 140 28.72 -1.17 11.52
C ILE A 140 30.12 -1.42 10.94
N GLU A 141 31.17 -1.05 11.68
CA GLU A 141 32.56 -1.50 11.45
C GLU A 141 32.70 -3.01 11.70
#